data_AF-A0A966UPY9-F1
#
_entry.id   AF-A0A966UPY9-F1
#
_cell.length_a   1.000
_cell.length_b   1.000
_cell.length_c   1.000
_cell.angle_alpha   90.00
_cell.angle_beta   90.00
_cell.angle_gamma   90.00
#
_symmetry.space_group_name_H-M   'P 1'
#
loop_
_entity.id
_entity.type
_entity.pdbx_description
1 polymer ?
#
loop_
_entity_poly.entity_id
_entity_poly.type
_entity_poly.pdbx_seq_one_letter_code
_entity_poly.pdbx_strand_id
1 'polypeptide(L)'
;MTAKTVLTTDTLETFRTTFNSLSTDDIGNPSALTSTATNLVGAINEIKAEEVTLTGTQTVTNKTLTSPKIATILTNSGANTVTLPLATDTLVGKATTDTFTNKTYDTAATGNIFKVNGNSITGYTGSGATVVLSVGPTITGHPTVEGVTSTGATGTGKFVFDTAPTLGSPILTTPKLLNNGYIADDNGNAQIKFITTTSAVNHISVTNSTTLNGPKISAVGSDTNIQLNLEPKGTATVVVPAGYKDRAGFNTNSLATKEYVDTKTFSGAIVSETTVTPTNVNVTLNNVQITDNLGNFSCNNSGRTLVIGQSVTISGTLTGTGSIDGYSGPATYYIVATNGTTTFQLSESGHLDTHITTTAGTMDGLTVIASTYQTTFNVVYVNSNVAVYLNGIKLVGAGRDFTANDQATVVLNNGATPTDVIQFVTY
;
A
#
# COMPACT_ATOMS: atom_id res chain seq x y z
N MET A 1 53.73 36.82 101.09
CA MET A 1 54.89 36.52 101.97
C MET A 1 55.52 37.82 102.42
N THR A 2 55.05 38.31 103.56
CA THR A 2 55.41 39.61 104.11
C THR A 2 56.66 39.45 104.98
N ALA A 3 57.66 40.30 104.84
CA ALA A 3 58.91 40.15 105.57
C ALA A 3 58.67 40.30 107.09
N LYS A 4 58.83 39.21 107.84
CA LYS A 4 58.72 39.20 109.30
C LYS A 4 60.07 39.51 109.93
N THR A 5 60.10 40.49 110.82
CA THR A 5 61.32 40.92 111.52
C THR A 5 61.13 40.82 113.01
N VAL A 6 62.19 40.41 113.71
CA VAL A 6 62.29 40.27 115.16
C VAL A 6 63.65 40.81 115.59
N LEU A 7 63.67 41.54 116.69
CA LEU A 7 64.87 42.20 117.20
C LEU A 7 65.72 41.22 118.02
N THR A 8 67.03 41.45 118.10
CA THR A 8 67.94 40.61 118.91
C THR A 8 67.68 40.70 120.41
N THR A 9 66.83 41.64 120.85
CA THR A 9 66.35 41.82 122.22
C THR A 9 65.02 41.11 122.49
N ASP A 10 64.36 40.58 121.47
CA ASP A 10 63.07 39.92 121.62
C ASP A 10 63.22 38.59 122.36
N THR A 11 62.23 38.24 123.19
CA THR A 11 62.24 36.96 123.88
C THR A 11 62.06 35.80 122.90
N LEU A 12 62.51 34.60 123.25
CA LEU A 12 62.26 33.40 122.43
C LEU A 12 60.76 33.18 122.18
N GLU A 13 59.89 33.61 123.09
CA GLU A 13 58.43 33.54 122.93
C GLU A 13 57.90 34.58 121.93
N THR A 14 58.48 35.78 121.91
CA THR A 14 58.22 36.81 120.89
C THR A 14 58.69 36.36 119.51
N PHE A 15 59.87 35.74 119.42
CA PHE A 15 60.37 35.12 118.18
C PHE A 15 59.40 34.03 117.69
N ARG A 16 59.05 33.10 118.59
CA ARG A 16 58.15 31.96 118.30
C ARG A 16 56.77 32.44 117.85
N THR A 17 56.19 33.43 118.49
CA THR A 17 54.85 33.94 118.16
C THR A 17 54.84 34.79 116.88
N THR A 18 55.86 35.61 116.64
CA THR A 18 55.94 36.43 115.41
C THR A 18 56.12 35.55 114.17
N PHE A 19 57.03 34.56 114.20
CA PHE A 19 57.23 33.70 113.04
C PHE A 19 56.08 32.71 112.83
N ASN A 20 55.54 32.09 113.90
CA ASN A 20 54.49 31.07 113.77
C ASN A 20 53.05 31.63 113.71
N SER A 21 52.80 32.92 113.93
CA SER A 21 51.49 33.52 113.66
C SER A 21 51.25 33.56 112.14
N LEU A 22 50.30 32.78 111.65
CA LEU A 22 49.99 32.76 110.21
C LEU A 22 49.41 34.12 109.79
N SER A 23 50.08 34.79 108.84
CA SER A 23 49.54 35.99 108.20
C SER A 23 48.39 35.60 107.28
N THR A 24 47.40 36.49 107.10
CA THR A 24 46.33 36.29 106.12
C THR A 24 46.86 36.16 104.69
N ASP A 25 48.05 36.73 104.43
CA ASP A 25 48.65 36.93 103.10
C ASP A 25 49.93 36.07 102.89
N ASP A 26 50.15 35.10 103.78
CA ASP A 26 51.21 34.09 103.65
C ASP A 26 50.74 32.84 102.91
N ILE A 27 51.67 32.20 102.20
CA ILE A 27 51.42 30.96 101.46
C ILE A 27 51.16 29.84 102.48
N GLY A 28 49.89 29.51 102.68
CA GLY A 28 49.43 28.49 103.62
C GLY A 28 48.46 28.96 104.70
N ASN A 29 47.86 30.15 104.57
CA ASN A 29 46.69 30.54 105.38
C ASN A 29 45.51 29.55 105.18
N PRO A 30 45.11 28.75 106.20
CA PRO A 30 44.03 27.78 106.06
C PRO A 30 42.65 28.44 105.87
N SER A 31 42.48 29.68 106.34
CA SER A 31 41.22 30.43 106.21
C SER A 31 40.95 30.94 104.80
N ALA A 32 41.94 30.86 103.90
CA ALA A 32 41.79 31.15 102.48
C ALA A 32 41.61 29.87 101.61
N LEU A 33 41.62 28.69 102.23
CA LEU A 33 41.43 27.40 101.56
C LEU A 33 39.97 26.93 101.73
N THR A 34 39.37 26.46 100.65
CA THR A 34 37.91 26.19 100.57
C THR A 34 37.54 24.71 100.56
N SER A 35 38.44 23.82 101.00
CA SER A 35 38.27 22.36 100.93
C SER A 35 38.81 21.64 102.18
N THR A 36 38.69 20.31 102.18
CA THR A 36 38.78 19.40 103.35
C THR A 36 40.14 19.32 104.04
N ALA A 37 41.20 19.91 103.47
CA ALA A 37 42.56 19.78 103.97
C ALA A 37 42.83 20.58 105.27
N THR A 38 43.36 19.89 106.29
CA THR A 38 43.75 20.49 107.58
C THR A 38 45.22 20.89 107.68
N ASN A 39 46.01 20.69 106.61
CA ASN A 39 47.40 21.12 106.54
C ASN A 39 47.83 21.43 105.09
N LEU A 40 48.93 22.17 104.94
CA LEU A 40 49.44 22.68 103.67
C LEU A 40 49.76 21.57 102.64
N VAL A 41 50.32 20.45 103.08
CA VAL A 41 50.65 19.32 102.20
C VAL A 41 49.37 18.64 101.69
N GLY A 42 48.37 18.50 102.55
CA GLY A 42 47.03 18.03 102.18
C GLY A 42 46.40 18.92 101.10
N ALA A 43 46.42 20.24 101.30
CA ALA A 43 45.81 21.19 100.37
C ALA A 43 46.48 21.19 98.98
N ILE A 44 47.82 21.13 98.94
CA ILE A 44 48.59 21.03 97.69
C ILE A 44 48.27 19.71 96.95
N ASN A 45 48.07 18.62 97.69
CA ASN A 45 47.73 17.32 97.09
C ASN A 45 46.26 17.24 96.63
N GLU A 46 45.34 17.90 97.32
CA GLU A 46 43.92 18.00 96.92
C GLU A 46 43.78 18.81 95.62
N ILE A 47 44.46 19.98 95.52
CA ILE A 47 44.50 20.80 94.30
C ILE A 47 45.10 20.02 93.11
N LYS A 48 46.19 19.28 93.33
CA LYS A 48 46.81 18.43 92.29
C LYS A 48 45.90 17.31 91.77
N ALA A 49 44.88 16.90 92.51
CA ALA A 49 43.96 15.84 92.10
C ALA A 49 42.82 16.36 91.20
N GLU A 50 42.51 17.67 91.24
CA GLU A 50 41.42 18.28 90.47
C GLU A 50 41.88 19.01 89.18
N GLU A 51 43.18 19.25 89.04
CA GLU A 51 43.75 19.95 87.88
C GLU A 51 43.85 19.05 86.62
N VAL A 52 43.50 19.62 85.45
CA VAL A 52 43.74 18.97 84.15
C VAL A 52 45.16 19.28 83.69
N THR A 53 46.07 18.33 83.85
CA THR A 53 47.49 18.49 83.53
C THR A 53 47.77 18.44 82.02
N LEU A 54 48.94 18.96 81.61
CA LEU A 54 49.41 18.92 80.21
C LEU A 54 49.88 17.52 79.76
N THR A 55 50.04 16.57 80.70
CA THR A 55 50.63 15.24 80.44
C THR A 55 49.91 14.18 81.25
N GLY A 56 49.62 13.04 80.62
CA GLY A 56 48.86 11.93 81.21
C GLY A 56 47.44 11.83 80.64
N THR A 57 46.75 10.74 80.97
CA THR A 57 45.34 10.53 80.60
C THR A 57 44.46 11.21 81.65
N GLN A 58 43.79 12.31 81.27
CA GLN A 58 42.91 13.05 82.16
C GLN A 58 41.44 12.64 81.99
N THR A 59 40.75 12.36 83.10
CA THR A 59 39.30 12.06 83.13
C THR A 59 38.53 13.30 83.59
N VAL A 60 37.86 13.99 82.68
CA VAL A 60 37.12 15.24 82.95
C VAL A 60 35.62 15.01 83.13
N THR A 61 35.22 14.45 84.28
CA THR A 61 33.81 14.19 84.61
C THR A 61 33.08 15.47 85.02
N ASN A 62 31.84 15.67 84.53
CA ASN A 62 30.95 16.79 84.90
C ASN A 62 31.54 18.21 84.71
N LYS A 63 32.48 18.39 83.79
CA LYS A 63 33.01 19.72 83.43
C LYS A 63 32.38 20.22 82.13
N THR A 64 32.08 21.53 82.06
CA THR A 64 31.67 22.17 80.80
C THR A 64 32.91 22.58 80.02
N LEU A 65 33.10 22.01 78.84
CA LEU A 65 34.15 22.43 77.90
C LEU A 65 33.60 23.54 77.00
N THR A 66 34.05 24.78 77.21
CA THR A 66 33.66 25.90 76.36
C THR A 66 34.61 25.98 75.16
N SER A 67 34.10 25.77 73.95
CA SER A 67 34.87 25.77 72.68
C SER A 67 36.11 24.84 72.64
N PRO A 68 36.01 23.55 72.98
CA PRO A 68 37.14 22.63 72.94
C PRO A 68 37.62 22.37 71.50
N LYS A 69 38.94 22.42 71.29
CA LYS A 69 39.58 21.95 70.04
C LYS A 69 39.93 20.47 70.19
N ILE A 70 39.14 19.59 69.59
CA ILE A 70 39.35 18.13 69.63
C ILE A 70 39.92 17.68 68.28
N ALA A 71 41.10 17.03 68.30
CA ALA A 71 41.74 16.52 67.08
C ALA A 71 41.18 15.16 66.64
N THR A 72 40.92 14.26 67.61
CA THR A 72 40.40 12.92 67.39
C THR A 72 39.48 12.53 68.55
N ILE A 73 38.34 11.90 68.26
CA ILE A 73 37.51 11.25 69.28
C ILE A 73 37.79 9.74 69.18
N LEU A 74 38.49 9.20 70.18
CA LEU A 74 38.69 7.77 70.34
C LEU A 74 37.65 7.22 71.32
N THR A 75 37.13 6.03 71.05
CA THR A 75 36.04 5.44 71.83
C THR A 75 36.43 4.09 72.40
N ASN A 76 36.19 3.84 73.70
CA ASN A 76 36.55 2.57 74.35
C ASN A 76 35.72 1.41 73.77
N SER A 77 36.39 0.38 73.23
CA SER A 77 35.74 -0.69 72.46
C SER A 77 34.54 -1.34 73.20
N GLY A 78 33.33 -1.25 72.62
CA GLY A 78 32.10 -1.84 73.17
C GLY A 78 30.93 -0.87 73.34
N ALA A 79 30.35 -0.40 72.21
CA ALA A 79 29.19 0.48 72.11
C ALA A 79 29.37 1.92 72.64
N ASN A 80 29.70 2.85 71.74
CA ASN A 80 29.83 4.28 72.04
C ASN A 80 28.97 5.12 71.09
N THR A 81 28.15 6.01 71.65
CA THR A 81 27.35 7.00 70.93
C THR A 81 28.10 8.33 70.84
N VAL A 82 28.10 8.95 69.65
CA VAL A 82 28.60 10.31 69.43
C VAL A 82 27.40 11.26 69.32
N THR A 83 27.36 12.27 70.20
CA THR A 83 26.20 13.11 70.53
C THR A 83 26.72 14.46 71.05
N LEU A 84 26.31 15.66 70.62
CA LEU A 84 25.52 16.15 69.46
C LEU A 84 26.03 17.60 69.14
N PRO A 85 25.66 18.22 68.01
CA PRO A 85 25.88 19.66 67.76
C PRO A 85 25.32 20.57 68.86
N LEU A 86 26.00 21.69 69.14
CA LEU A 86 25.61 22.67 70.19
C LEU A 86 24.29 23.41 69.90
N ALA A 87 23.92 23.49 68.62
CA ALA A 87 22.64 23.93 68.07
C ALA A 87 22.47 23.24 66.70
N THR A 88 21.25 23.21 66.17
CA THR A 88 20.82 22.29 65.09
C THR A 88 21.58 22.43 63.76
N ASP A 89 22.64 21.65 63.52
CA ASP A 89 23.28 21.50 62.19
C ASP A 89 24.03 20.15 62.04
N THR A 90 24.82 20.00 60.97
CA THR A 90 25.08 18.73 60.30
C THR A 90 26.38 18.05 60.76
N LEU A 91 26.28 16.77 61.13
CA LEU A 91 27.40 15.90 61.53
C LEU A 91 28.02 15.17 60.33
N VAL A 92 28.44 15.92 59.31
CA VAL A 92 29.22 15.42 58.15
C VAL A 92 30.36 16.41 57.85
N GLY A 93 31.39 15.97 57.14
CA GLY A 93 32.47 16.85 56.74
C GLY A 93 32.00 17.86 55.69
N LYS A 94 32.26 19.16 55.95
CA LYS A 94 31.93 20.22 54.98
C LYS A 94 33.05 20.30 53.94
N ALA A 95 32.69 20.19 52.67
CA ALA A 95 33.61 20.19 51.53
C ALA A 95 34.66 19.05 51.54
N THR A 96 34.34 17.90 52.13
CA THR A 96 35.14 16.67 52.11
C THR A 96 34.49 15.59 51.24
N THR A 97 35.28 14.58 50.86
CA THR A 97 34.76 13.30 50.37
C THR A 97 34.60 12.36 51.56
N ASP A 98 33.37 12.21 52.05
CA ASP A 98 33.08 11.32 53.19
C ASP A 98 32.73 9.90 52.71
N THR A 99 33.40 8.88 53.26
CA THR A 99 33.08 7.47 52.99
C THR A 99 32.27 6.88 54.12
N PHE A 100 30.98 6.65 53.89
CA PHE A 100 30.08 6.00 54.83
C PHE A 100 29.91 4.52 54.48
N THR A 101 30.27 3.62 55.40
CA THR A 101 30.08 2.18 55.24
C THR A 101 29.02 1.64 56.20
N ASN A 102 28.22 0.67 55.73
CA ASN A 102 27.17 -0.01 56.50
C ASN A 102 26.18 0.96 57.19
N LYS A 103 25.73 2.00 56.46
CA LYS A 103 24.72 2.97 56.93
C LYS A 103 23.43 2.87 56.13
N THR A 104 22.31 3.00 56.83
CA THR A 104 21.00 3.22 56.23
C THR A 104 20.78 4.72 56.08
N TYR A 105 20.33 5.16 54.91
CA TYR A 105 19.91 6.53 54.67
C TYR A 105 18.40 6.59 54.57
N ASP A 106 17.76 7.33 55.48
CA ASP A 106 16.33 7.59 55.43
C ASP A 106 16.08 9.03 54.95
N THR A 107 15.35 9.16 53.85
CA THR A 107 14.90 10.46 53.30
C THR A 107 13.38 10.60 53.28
N ALA A 108 12.65 9.81 54.08
CA ALA A 108 11.18 9.82 54.11
C ALA A 108 10.58 11.13 54.64
N ALA A 109 11.32 11.93 55.41
CA ALA A 109 10.85 13.22 55.92
C ALA A 109 10.79 14.28 54.81
N THR A 110 9.72 15.10 54.82
CA THR A 110 9.47 16.15 53.83
C THR A 110 10.66 17.11 53.68
N GLY A 111 11.15 17.28 52.45
CA GLY A 111 12.28 18.17 52.14
C GLY A 111 13.65 17.48 52.14
N ASN A 112 13.77 16.25 52.61
CA ASN A 112 15.00 15.47 52.46
C ASN A 112 15.20 15.08 51.00
N ILE A 113 16.41 15.28 50.46
CA ILE A 113 16.76 14.93 49.07
C ILE A 113 18.11 14.21 49.08
N PHE A 114 18.13 12.95 48.65
CA PHE A 114 19.40 12.27 48.33
C PHE A 114 19.87 12.68 46.93
N LYS A 115 20.70 13.73 46.87
CA LYS A 115 21.26 14.22 45.60
C LYS A 115 22.50 13.42 45.22
N VAL A 116 22.42 12.63 44.15
CA VAL A 116 23.58 12.00 43.51
C VAL A 116 24.00 12.87 42.33
N ASN A 117 25.21 13.44 42.38
CA ASN A 117 25.76 14.26 41.31
C ASN A 117 26.81 13.45 40.53
N GLY A 118 26.66 13.33 39.20
CA GLY A 118 27.68 12.82 38.30
C GLY A 118 27.58 11.35 37.86
N ASN A 119 27.13 10.40 38.71
CA ASN A 119 27.16 8.97 38.37
C ASN A 119 25.97 8.15 38.89
N SER A 120 25.71 7.01 38.23
CA SER A 120 24.59 6.09 38.47
C SER A 120 24.65 5.35 39.81
N ILE A 121 23.49 4.85 40.28
CA ILE A 121 23.40 3.86 41.37
C ILE A 121 23.89 2.50 40.83
N THR A 122 25.19 2.23 40.92
CA THR A 122 25.81 0.98 40.45
C THR A 122 25.88 -0.05 41.56
N GLY A 123 25.06 -1.11 41.46
CA GLY A 123 25.08 -2.24 42.40
C GLY A 123 24.11 -2.08 43.57
N TYR A 124 22.85 -2.46 43.36
CA TYR A 124 21.88 -2.70 44.43
C TYR A 124 21.71 -4.22 44.62
N THR A 125 21.74 -4.70 45.86
CA THR A 125 21.51 -6.12 46.18
C THR A 125 20.17 -6.30 46.87
N GLY A 126 19.18 -6.80 46.14
CA GLY A 126 17.86 -7.17 46.66
C GLY A 126 16.98 -7.72 45.55
N SER A 127 16.28 -8.85 45.78
CA SER A 127 15.48 -9.55 44.76
C SER A 127 14.09 -8.92 44.52
N GLY A 128 14.00 -7.59 44.56
CA GLY A 128 12.79 -6.79 44.40
C GLY A 128 13.06 -5.55 43.54
N ALA A 129 13.57 -5.79 42.32
CA ALA A 129 14.30 -4.82 41.51
C ALA A 129 13.47 -3.64 40.96
N THR A 130 13.17 -2.66 41.81
CA THR A 130 12.73 -1.32 41.38
C THR A 130 13.20 -0.25 42.37
N VAL A 131 13.69 0.87 41.85
CA VAL A 131 13.59 2.16 42.57
C VAL A 131 12.10 2.52 42.55
N VAL A 132 11.39 2.19 43.62
CA VAL A 132 9.95 2.49 43.74
C VAL A 132 9.78 3.97 44.04
N LEU A 133 9.54 4.75 43.00
CA LEU A 133 9.15 6.15 43.11
C LEU A 133 7.64 6.23 43.33
N SER A 134 7.18 7.08 44.25
CA SER A 134 5.75 7.26 44.54
C SER A 134 4.96 7.89 43.39
N VAL A 135 5.67 8.51 42.45
CA VAL A 135 5.20 8.99 41.14
C VAL A 135 6.20 8.54 40.08
N GLY A 136 5.76 8.34 38.84
CA GLY A 136 6.68 7.95 37.75
C GLY A 136 7.83 8.96 37.57
N PRO A 137 9.05 8.52 37.21
CA PRO A 137 10.19 9.41 37.04
C PRO A 137 9.92 10.41 35.92
N THR A 138 10.14 11.70 36.19
CA THR A 138 10.22 12.72 35.12
C THR A 138 11.61 12.65 34.51
N ILE A 139 11.75 11.92 33.42
CA ILE A 139 13.00 11.84 32.65
C ILE A 139 13.02 13.02 31.67
N THR A 140 13.98 13.93 31.82
CA THR A 140 14.21 15.02 30.87
C THR A 140 15.24 14.58 29.84
N GLY A 141 14.83 14.50 28.57
CA GLY A 141 15.64 13.95 27.47
C GLY A 141 15.24 12.52 27.10
N HIS A 142 16.14 11.79 26.44
CA HIS A 142 15.89 10.45 25.91
C HIS A 142 16.47 9.38 26.85
N PRO A 143 15.66 8.54 27.52
CA PRO A 143 16.17 7.37 28.22
C PRO A 143 16.56 6.27 27.22
N THR A 144 17.84 5.89 27.18
CA THR A 144 18.28 4.67 26.52
C THR A 144 17.91 3.47 27.39
N VAL A 145 17.00 2.61 26.90
CA VAL A 145 16.55 1.41 27.61
C VAL A 145 17.03 0.18 26.84
N GLU A 146 18.19 -0.36 27.24
CA GLU A 146 18.81 -1.51 26.60
C GLU A 146 18.42 -2.83 27.31
N GLY A 147 18.29 -3.91 26.55
CA GLY A 147 18.10 -5.27 27.10
C GLY A 147 16.74 -5.58 27.75
N VAL A 148 15.75 -4.68 27.67
CA VAL A 148 14.43 -4.89 28.30
C VAL A 148 13.45 -5.59 27.35
N THR A 149 12.97 -6.77 27.76
CA THR A 149 11.77 -7.38 27.19
C THR A 149 10.54 -6.75 27.83
N SER A 150 9.78 -5.94 27.10
CA SER A 150 8.54 -5.31 27.59
C SER A 150 7.34 -6.28 27.59
N THR A 151 7.48 -7.44 28.23
CA THR A 151 6.39 -8.41 28.43
C THR A 151 5.38 -7.92 29.47
N GLY A 152 4.09 -7.95 29.14
CA GLY A 152 3.02 -7.78 30.13
C GLY A 152 2.62 -6.33 30.46
N ALA A 153 2.97 -5.35 29.62
CA ALA A 153 2.50 -3.97 29.78
C ALA A 153 0.99 -3.83 29.50
N THR A 154 0.15 -4.16 30.48
CA THR A 154 -1.31 -4.00 30.47
C THR A 154 -1.78 -2.71 31.14
N GLY A 155 -0.86 -1.91 31.69
CA GLY A 155 -1.15 -0.61 32.28
C GLY A 155 -1.53 0.45 31.24
N THR A 156 -2.30 1.45 31.66
CA THR A 156 -2.74 2.58 30.82
C THR A 156 -1.59 3.47 30.34
N GLY A 157 -0.44 3.42 31.03
CA GLY A 157 0.83 3.99 30.58
C GLY A 157 1.45 3.17 29.45
N LYS A 158 1.03 3.42 28.22
CA LYS A 158 1.69 2.90 27.01
C LYS A 158 3.15 3.37 26.98
N PHE A 159 4.03 2.62 26.32
CA PHE A 159 5.31 3.17 25.85
C PHE A 159 4.99 4.16 24.72
N VAL A 160 4.81 5.43 25.10
CA VAL A 160 4.52 6.54 24.19
C VAL A 160 5.85 7.03 23.64
N PHE A 161 6.11 6.70 22.38
CA PHE A 161 7.16 7.36 21.61
C PHE A 161 6.77 8.82 21.31
N ASP A 162 7.76 9.62 20.89
CA ASP A 162 7.53 10.94 20.32
C ASP A 162 6.56 10.88 19.11
N THR A 163 6.04 12.03 18.70
CA THR A 163 5.32 12.22 17.44
C THR A 163 6.15 11.73 16.25
N ALA A 164 5.80 10.53 15.75
CA ALA A 164 6.44 9.78 14.65
C ALA A 164 7.78 9.07 14.98
N PRO A 165 7.77 7.94 15.75
CA PRO A 165 8.96 7.10 15.89
C PRO A 165 9.31 6.36 14.59
N THR A 166 10.60 6.33 14.27
CA THR A 166 11.14 5.46 13.23
C THR A 166 11.54 4.09 13.79
N LEU A 167 11.13 3.00 13.17
CA LEU A 167 11.60 1.65 13.49
C LEU A 167 12.64 1.20 12.46
N GLY A 168 13.92 1.18 12.81
CA GLY A 168 15.01 0.93 11.85
C GLY A 168 15.05 -0.47 11.24
N SER A 169 14.86 -1.51 12.06
CA SER A 169 14.83 -2.93 11.62
C SER A 169 13.96 -3.81 12.55
N PRO A 170 12.66 -3.49 12.76
CA PRO A 170 11.81 -4.26 13.66
C PRO A 170 11.46 -5.65 13.07
N ILE A 171 11.47 -6.68 13.91
CA ILE A 171 10.78 -7.94 13.59
C ILE A 171 9.34 -7.83 14.11
N LEU A 172 8.38 -7.73 13.18
CA LEU A 172 6.95 -7.64 13.51
C LEU A 172 6.30 -9.02 13.36
N THR A 173 6.20 -9.77 14.47
CA THR A 173 5.62 -11.13 14.46
C THR A 173 4.09 -11.13 14.40
N THR A 174 3.42 -10.18 15.05
CA THR A 174 1.94 -10.04 15.06
C THR A 174 1.49 -8.57 15.03
N PRO A 175 1.89 -7.78 14.01
CA PRO A 175 1.54 -6.35 13.94
C PRO A 175 0.02 -6.16 13.84
N LYS A 176 -0.56 -5.41 14.78
CA LYS A 176 -1.98 -5.06 14.78
C LYS A 176 -2.18 -3.62 14.29
N LEU A 177 -2.66 -3.49 13.06
CA LEU A 177 -3.14 -2.22 12.52
C LEU A 177 -4.61 -2.02 12.92
N LEU A 178 -4.98 -0.80 13.27
CA LEU A 178 -6.36 -0.46 13.69
C LEU A 178 -7.28 -0.29 12.47
N ASN A 179 -8.59 -0.41 12.69
CA ASN A 179 -9.58 -0.06 11.66
C ASN A 179 -9.37 1.38 11.20
N ASN A 180 -9.43 1.62 9.89
CA ASN A 180 -9.14 2.89 9.23
C ASN A 180 -7.66 3.35 9.34
N GLY A 181 -6.78 2.54 9.93
CA GLY A 181 -5.33 2.76 9.93
C GLY A 181 -4.68 2.50 8.56
N TYR A 182 -3.44 2.95 8.40
CA TYR A 182 -2.72 2.86 7.12
C TYR A 182 -1.20 2.74 7.32
N ILE A 183 -0.53 2.20 6.30
CA ILE A 183 0.91 2.41 6.06
C ILE A 183 1.02 3.72 5.27
N ALA A 184 1.87 4.63 5.71
CA ALA A 184 2.08 5.92 5.08
C ALA A 184 3.19 5.88 4.00
N ASP A 185 3.17 6.85 3.09
CA ASP A 185 4.35 7.26 2.30
C ASP A 185 5.24 8.22 3.10
N ASP A 186 6.40 8.58 2.53
CA ASP A 186 7.37 9.50 3.15
C ASP A 186 6.80 10.91 3.39
N ASN A 187 5.70 11.28 2.73
CA ASN A 187 4.99 12.54 2.91
C ASN A 187 3.85 12.47 3.95
N GLY A 188 3.64 11.29 4.57
CA GLY A 188 2.57 11.05 5.55
C GLY A 188 1.20 10.69 4.96
N ASN A 189 1.06 10.56 3.65
CA ASN A 189 -0.19 10.17 2.99
C ASN A 189 -0.41 8.65 3.06
N ALA A 190 -1.65 8.19 2.97
CA ALA A 190 -1.94 6.75 3.03
C ALA A 190 -1.51 6.01 1.75
N GLN A 191 -0.49 5.15 1.86
CA GLN A 191 0.00 4.27 0.79
C GLN A 191 -0.80 2.95 0.71
N ILE A 192 -1.15 2.36 1.86
CA ILE A 192 -2.03 1.18 1.98
C ILE A 192 -2.94 1.37 3.20
N LYS A 193 -4.26 1.24 3.02
CA LYS A 193 -5.26 1.45 4.09
C LYS A 193 -5.95 0.15 4.49
N PHE A 194 -6.17 -0.03 5.79
CA PHE A 194 -6.74 -1.24 6.38
C PHE A 194 -8.12 -0.95 6.95
N ILE A 195 -9.13 -1.69 6.48
CA ILE A 195 -10.51 -1.62 6.93
C ILE A 195 -10.88 -2.99 7.51
N THR A 196 -11.51 -3.02 8.68
CA THR A 196 -11.92 -4.26 9.34
C THR A 196 -13.41 -4.52 9.13
N THR A 197 -13.76 -5.73 8.68
CA THR A 197 -15.14 -6.24 8.73
C THR A 197 -15.37 -6.96 10.06
N THR A 198 -16.52 -6.74 10.69
CA THR A 198 -16.92 -7.47 11.91
C THR A 198 -16.95 -8.98 11.63
N SER A 199 -16.27 -9.77 12.47
CA SER A 199 -16.15 -11.23 12.30
C SER A 199 -15.58 -11.68 10.95
N ALA A 200 -14.63 -10.95 10.39
CA ALA A 200 -13.95 -11.33 9.14
C ALA A 200 -13.29 -12.72 9.23
N VAL A 201 -13.62 -13.58 8.26
CA VAL A 201 -13.08 -14.95 8.11
C VAL A 201 -12.00 -15.00 7.02
N ASN A 202 -12.26 -14.36 5.89
CA ASN A 202 -11.39 -14.37 4.71
C ASN A 202 -10.52 -13.11 4.66
N HIS A 203 -9.28 -13.25 4.21
CA HIS A 203 -8.26 -12.22 4.20
C HIS A 203 -7.24 -12.43 3.06
N ILE A 204 -6.33 -11.48 2.87
CA ILE A 204 -5.24 -11.57 1.89
C ILE A 204 -3.99 -12.12 2.58
N SER A 205 -3.32 -13.09 1.94
CA SER A 205 -1.93 -13.45 2.21
C SER A 205 -1.03 -12.90 1.12
N VAL A 206 0.17 -12.45 1.51
CA VAL A 206 1.24 -12.01 0.61
C VAL A 206 2.47 -12.86 0.89
N THR A 207 2.87 -13.66 -0.09
CA THR A 207 3.95 -14.64 0.05
C THR A 207 5.13 -14.25 -0.84
N ASN A 208 6.34 -14.34 -0.28
CA ASN A 208 7.57 -14.22 -1.06
C ASN A 208 7.75 -15.45 -1.99
N SER A 209 8.87 -15.51 -2.71
CA SER A 209 9.15 -16.61 -3.64
C SER A 209 10.62 -17.01 -3.62
N THR A 210 10.88 -18.21 -4.11
CA THR A 210 12.24 -18.69 -4.38
C THR A 210 12.76 -18.09 -5.70
N THR A 211 14.07 -18.20 -5.93
CA THR A 211 14.71 -17.78 -7.19
C THR A 211 13.98 -18.33 -8.41
N LEU A 212 13.83 -17.51 -9.45
CA LEU A 212 13.07 -17.78 -10.69
C LEU A 212 11.54 -17.88 -10.54
N ASN A 213 10.97 -17.71 -9.34
CA ASN A 213 9.53 -17.64 -9.11
C ASN A 213 9.09 -16.22 -8.70
N GLY A 214 7.82 -15.88 -8.98
CA GLY A 214 7.24 -14.59 -8.60
C GLY A 214 6.57 -14.64 -7.20
N PRO A 215 6.54 -13.52 -6.45
CA PRO A 215 5.75 -13.42 -5.23
C PRO A 215 4.25 -13.55 -5.52
N LYS A 216 3.45 -13.87 -4.51
CA LYS A 216 2.00 -14.12 -4.65
C LYS A 216 1.17 -13.26 -3.72
N ILE A 217 0.03 -12.82 -4.23
CA ILE A 217 -1.09 -12.27 -3.45
C ILE A 217 -2.26 -13.23 -3.64
N SER A 218 -2.83 -13.73 -2.54
CA SER A 218 -3.89 -14.74 -2.59
C SER A 218 -4.95 -14.51 -1.53
N ALA A 219 -6.22 -14.72 -1.87
CA ALA A 219 -7.29 -14.80 -0.89
C ALA A 219 -7.18 -16.13 -0.11
N VAL A 220 -7.32 -16.05 1.22
CA VAL A 220 -7.21 -17.17 2.17
C VAL A 220 -8.25 -17.02 3.28
N GLY A 221 -8.60 -18.12 3.95
CA GLY A 221 -9.64 -18.16 4.97
C GLY A 221 -10.08 -19.59 5.24
N SER A 222 -11.16 -19.80 6.01
CA SER A 222 -11.74 -21.13 6.22
C SER A 222 -12.81 -21.51 5.18
N ASP A 223 -13.25 -20.56 4.35
CA ASP A 223 -14.25 -20.83 3.32
C ASP A 223 -13.63 -21.55 2.11
N THR A 224 -14.36 -22.51 1.53
CA THR A 224 -13.84 -23.39 0.46
C THR A 224 -13.48 -22.66 -0.83
N ASN A 225 -14.22 -21.61 -1.18
CA ASN A 225 -14.03 -20.84 -2.42
C ASN A 225 -14.01 -19.34 -2.08
N ILE A 226 -12.89 -18.68 -2.33
CA ILE A 226 -12.70 -17.27 -1.97
C ILE A 226 -12.20 -16.51 -3.20
N GLN A 227 -12.97 -15.52 -3.63
CA GLN A 227 -12.61 -14.58 -4.69
C GLN A 227 -11.62 -13.52 -4.21
N LEU A 228 -10.66 -13.14 -5.07
CA LEU A 228 -9.80 -11.98 -4.86
C LEU A 228 -10.39 -10.77 -5.60
N ASN A 229 -11.13 -9.92 -4.89
CA ASN A 229 -11.72 -8.72 -5.48
C ASN A 229 -10.65 -7.66 -5.73
N LEU A 230 -10.65 -7.10 -6.95
CA LEU A 230 -9.84 -5.95 -7.34
C LEU A 230 -10.78 -4.89 -7.90
N GLU A 231 -11.12 -3.90 -7.07
CA GLU A 231 -12.21 -2.94 -7.33
C GLU A 231 -11.64 -1.54 -7.62
N PRO A 232 -11.75 -1.03 -8.87
CA PRO A 232 -11.37 0.33 -9.20
C PRO A 232 -12.44 1.33 -8.73
N LYS A 233 -12.06 2.60 -8.53
CA LYS A 233 -13.00 3.64 -8.09
C LYS A 233 -13.84 4.14 -9.27
N GLY A 234 -15.17 4.04 -9.15
CA GLY A 234 -16.11 4.55 -10.15
C GLY A 234 -16.06 3.77 -11.46
N THR A 235 -15.92 4.45 -12.60
CA THR A 235 -15.85 3.85 -13.94
C THR A 235 -14.42 3.54 -14.41
N ALA A 236 -13.43 3.55 -13.50
CA ALA A 236 -12.06 3.19 -13.83
C ALA A 236 -11.90 1.67 -14.00
N THR A 237 -10.71 1.21 -14.43
CA THR A 237 -10.40 -0.20 -14.70
C THR A 237 -9.25 -0.71 -13.84
N VAL A 238 -9.19 -2.02 -13.60
CA VAL A 238 -7.95 -2.67 -13.13
C VAL A 238 -6.96 -2.71 -14.29
N VAL A 239 -5.84 -2.02 -14.16
CA VAL A 239 -4.83 -1.91 -15.24
C VAL A 239 -3.77 -3.00 -15.10
N VAL A 240 -3.52 -3.74 -16.17
CA VAL A 240 -2.37 -4.64 -16.32
C VAL A 240 -1.26 -3.95 -17.14
N PRO A 241 0.04 -4.25 -16.90
CA PRO A 241 1.13 -3.60 -17.64
C PRO A 241 1.04 -3.82 -19.15
N ALA A 242 1.31 -2.78 -19.94
CA ALA A 242 1.21 -2.82 -21.41
C ALA A 242 2.04 -3.95 -22.06
N GLY A 243 3.14 -4.37 -21.43
CA GLY A 243 3.94 -5.51 -21.87
C GLY A 243 3.21 -6.85 -21.91
N TYR A 244 2.01 -6.98 -21.33
CA TYR A 244 1.16 -8.16 -21.48
C TYR A 244 0.59 -8.31 -22.90
N LYS A 245 0.57 -7.29 -23.76
CA LYS A 245 -0.08 -7.41 -25.07
C LYS A 245 0.68 -8.31 -26.07
N ASP A 246 2.02 -8.24 -26.10
CA ASP A 246 2.87 -8.96 -27.07
C ASP A 246 3.75 -10.06 -26.44
N ARG A 247 3.48 -10.43 -25.18
CA ARG A 247 4.38 -11.32 -24.43
C ARG A 247 4.28 -12.77 -24.92
N ALA A 248 5.36 -13.27 -25.52
CA ALA A 248 5.52 -14.69 -25.79
C ALA A 248 5.50 -15.55 -24.51
N GLY A 249 5.05 -16.79 -24.62
CA GLY A 249 5.00 -17.73 -23.48
C GLY A 249 3.79 -17.52 -22.55
N PHE A 250 2.66 -17.07 -23.09
CA PHE A 250 1.39 -17.13 -22.37
C PHE A 250 0.94 -18.59 -22.14
N ASN A 251 0.35 -18.83 -20.98
CA ASN A 251 -0.27 -20.11 -20.61
C ASN A 251 -1.72 -19.87 -20.15
N THR A 252 -2.46 -20.96 -19.93
CA THR A 252 -3.89 -20.95 -19.57
C THR A 252 -4.25 -20.10 -18.35
N ASN A 253 -3.31 -19.86 -17.43
CA ASN A 253 -3.53 -19.13 -16.18
C ASN A 253 -3.08 -17.66 -16.25
N SER A 254 -2.72 -17.16 -17.43
CA SER A 254 -2.18 -15.82 -17.60
C SER A 254 -3.30 -14.79 -17.78
N LEU A 255 -3.14 -13.61 -17.16
CA LEU A 255 -3.99 -12.46 -17.46
C LEU A 255 -3.79 -12.00 -18.91
N ALA A 256 -4.86 -11.55 -19.55
CA ALA A 256 -4.85 -10.97 -20.88
C ALA A 256 -5.32 -9.51 -20.84
N THR A 257 -4.77 -8.65 -21.72
CA THR A 257 -5.29 -7.28 -21.90
C THR A 257 -6.62 -7.33 -22.67
N LYS A 258 -7.49 -6.33 -22.54
CA LYS A 258 -8.72 -6.26 -23.35
C LYS A 258 -8.41 -6.32 -24.85
N GLU A 259 -7.37 -5.63 -25.31
CA GLU A 259 -6.94 -5.63 -26.72
C GLU A 259 -6.42 -7.01 -27.18
N TYR A 260 -5.67 -7.73 -26.34
CA TYR A 260 -5.28 -9.11 -26.62
C TYR A 260 -6.50 -10.03 -26.68
N VAL A 261 -7.47 -9.83 -25.78
CA VAL A 261 -8.75 -10.56 -25.82
C VAL A 261 -9.47 -10.24 -27.13
N ASP A 262 -9.75 -8.97 -27.45
CA ASP A 262 -10.49 -8.55 -28.65
C ASP A 262 -9.83 -9.06 -29.96
N THR A 263 -8.50 -9.06 -30.04
CA THR A 263 -7.75 -9.58 -31.21
C THR A 263 -7.68 -11.12 -31.29
N LYS A 264 -8.11 -11.84 -30.24
CA LYS A 264 -8.13 -13.32 -30.19
C LYS A 264 -9.52 -13.93 -30.02
N THR A 265 -10.50 -13.20 -29.47
CA THR A 265 -11.90 -13.63 -29.35
C THR A 265 -12.67 -13.53 -30.66
N PHE A 266 -12.15 -12.79 -31.65
CA PHE A 266 -12.59 -12.90 -33.04
C PHE A 266 -11.85 -14.03 -33.80
N SER A 267 -11.85 -15.24 -33.22
CA SER A 267 -11.37 -16.47 -33.87
C SER A 267 -12.42 -17.06 -34.83
N GLY A 268 -13.01 -16.19 -35.64
CA GLY A 268 -13.78 -16.48 -36.84
C GLY A 268 -13.47 -15.33 -37.78
N ALA A 269 -12.50 -15.54 -38.68
CA ALA A 269 -11.87 -14.46 -39.41
C ALA A 269 -12.89 -13.71 -40.27
N ILE A 270 -12.64 -12.41 -40.52
CA ILE A 270 -13.09 -11.79 -41.76
C ILE A 270 -11.84 -11.77 -42.63
N VAL A 271 -11.79 -12.67 -43.63
CA VAL A 271 -10.64 -12.81 -44.52
C VAL A 271 -10.61 -11.66 -45.54
N SER A 272 -11.78 -11.19 -45.96
CA SER A 272 -11.96 -9.95 -46.74
C SER A 272 -13.40 -9.48 -46.67
N GLU A 273 -13.59 -8.17 -46.75
CA GLU A 273 -14.87 -7.54 -47.09
C GLU A 273 -14.74 -6.91 -48.48
N THR A 274 -15.65 -7.23 -49.40
CA THR A 274 -15.63 -6.71 -50.77
C THR A 274 -17.01 -6.19 -51.15
N THR A 275 -17.09 -4.92 -51.55
CA THR A 275 -18.31 -4.31 -52.08
C THR A 275 -18.21 -4.22 -53.60
N VAL A 276 -19.24 -4.69 -54.31
CA VAL A 276 -19.33 -4.67 -55.78
C VAL A 276 -20.67 -4.06 -56.19
N THR A 277 -20.62 -3.05 -57.06
CA THR A 277 -21.78 -2.56 -57.81
C THR A 277 -21.95 -3.45 -59.06
N PRO A 278 -23.10 -4.10 -59.27
CA PRO A 278 -23.36 -4.92 -60.44
C PRO A 278 -23.24 -4.13 -61.74
N THR A 279 -22.80 -4.81 -62.81
CA THR A 279 -22.79 -4.24 -64.17
C THR A 279 -23.77 -4.98 -65.05
N ASN A 280 -24.44 -4.27 -65.97
CA ASN A 280 -25.29 -4.91 -66.97
C ASN A 280 -24.43 -5.76 -67.91
N VAL A 281 -24.69 -7.07 -67.97
CA VAL A 281 -23.95 -8.01 -68.81
C VAL A 281 -24.75 -8.29 -70.07
N ASN A 282 -24.25 -7.85 -71.21
CA ASN A 282 -24.89 -8.05 -72.51
C ASN A 282 -24.71 -9.50 -73.00
N VAL A 283 -25.80 -10.12 -73.46
CA VAL A 283 -25.83 -11.47 -74.01
C VAL A 283 -26.41 -11.43 -75.42
N THR A 284 -25.65 -11.92 -76.40
CA THR A 284 -26.17 -12.07 -77.77
C THR A 284 -27.11 -13.27 -77.82
N LEU A 285 -28.36 -13.05 -78.19
CA LEU A 285 -29.34 -14.11 -78.40
C LEU A 285 -29.14 -14.70 -79.80
N ASN A 286 -28.94 -16.01 -79.87
CA ASN A 286 -28.66 -16.72 -81.12
C ASN A 286 -29.93 -17.34 -81.70
N ASN A 287 -30.03 -17.38 -83.03
CA ASN A 287 -31.14 -18.00 -83.76
C ASN A 287 -32.51 -17.43 -83.33
N VAL A 288 -32.63 -16.10 -83.26
CA VAL A 288 -33.87 -15.44 -82.84
C VAL A 288 -34.89 -15.47 -83.97
N GLN A 289 -36.12 -15.88 -83.67
CA GLN A 289 -37.24 -15.94 -84.60
C GLN A 289 -38.47 -15.27 -84.00
N ILE A 290 -39.32 -14.70 -84.85
CA ILE A 290 -40.64 -14.20 -84.47
C ILE A 290 -41.63 -15.34 -84.69
N THR A 291 -42.35 -15.76 -83.65
CA THR A 291 -43.20 -16.96 -83.71
C THR A 291 -44.66 -16.67 -84.08
N ASP A 292 -45.15 -15.44 -83.87
CA ASP A 292 -46.50 -15.01 -84.24
C ASP A 292 -46.58 -13.48 -84.49
N ASN A 293 -47.79 -12.95 -84.60
CA ASN A 293 -48.08 -11.52 -84.78
C ASN A 293 -48.42 -10.78 -83.47
N LEU A 294 -48.23 -11.43 -82.32
CA LEU A 294 -48.49 -10.89 -80.99
C LEU A 294 -47.19 -10.49 -80.26
N GLY A 295 -46.09 -10.35 -80.99
CA GLY A 295 -44.80 -9.98 -80.41
C GLY A 295 -44.08 -11.12 -79.69
N ASN A 296 -44.41 -12.39 -79.94
CA ASN A 296 -43.66 -13.52 -79.40
C ASN A 296 -42.38 -13.81 -80.21
N PHE A 297 -41.29 -14.00 -79.48
CA PHE A 297 -39.97 -14.37 -79.98
C PHE A 297 -39.50 -15.69 -79.36
N SER A 298 -38.74 -16.45 -80.13
CA SER A 298 -37.94 -17.58 -79.65
C SER A 298 -36.46 -17.35 -79.92
N CYS A 299 -35.58 -17.99 -79.14
CA CYS A 299 -34.14 -18.03 -79.38
C CYS A 299 -33.54 -19.33 -78.84
N ASN A 300 -32.30 -19.64 -79.25
CA ASN A 300 -31.52 -20.68 -78.58
C ASN A 300 -31.28 -20.30 -77.10
N ASN A 301 -31.15 -21.31 -76.23
CA ASN A 301 -30.79 -21.07 -74.83
C ASN A 301 -29.43 -20.35 -74.78
N SER A 302 -29.43 -19.13 -74.25
CA SER A 302 -28.24 -18.27 -74.21
C SER A 302 -27.25 -18.64 -73.10
N GLY A 303 -27.56 -19.64 -72.28
CA GLY A 303 -26.81 -19.97 -71.07
C GLY A 303 -27.06 -18.99 -69.91
N ARG A 304 -27.92 -17.98 -70.10
CA ARG A 304 -28.35 -17.04 -69.06
C ARG A 304 -29.88 -16.94 -69.02
N THR A 305 -30.39 -16.63 -67.84
CA THR A 305 -31.83 -16.44 -67.61
C THR A 305 -32.30 -15.15 -68.27
N LEU A 306 -33.36 -15.24 -69.08
CA LEU A 306 -34.12 -14.10 -69.57
C LEU A 306 -35.11 -13.65 -68.51
N VAL A 307 -35.30 -12.34 -68.32
CA VAL A 307 -36.17 -11.82 -67.25
C VAL A 307 -37.07 -10.69 -67.74
N ILE A 308 -38.25 -10.56 -67.13
CA ILE A 308 -39.14 -9.42 -67.38
C ILE A 308 -38.44 -8.13 -66.95
N GLY A 309 -38.59 -7.06 -67.73
CA GLY A 309 -37.89 -5.79 -67.60
C GLY A 309 -36.50 -5.73 -68.26
N GLN A 310 -35.96 -6.87 -68.74
CA GLN A 310 -34.68 -6.92 -69.42
C GLN A 310 -34.70 -6.11 -70.73
N SER A 311 -33.75 -5.19 -70.90
CA SER A 311 -33.61 -4.49 -72.18
C SER A 311 -33.05 -5.44 -73.26
N VAL A 312 -33.57 -5.33 -74.48
CA VAL A 312 -33.17 -6.10 -75.66
C VAL A 312 -32.93 -5.11 -76.78
N THR A 313 -31.66 -4.91 -77.13
CA THR A 313 -31.27 -4.08 -78.27
C THR A 313 -31.24 -4.93 -79.53
N ILE A 314 -32.06 -4.55 -80.51
CA ILE A 314 -32.10 -5.16 -81.85
C ILE A 314 -31.42 -4.18 -82.81
N SER A 315 -30.41 -4.66 -83.52
CA SER A 315 -29.57 -3.86 -84.43
C SER A 315 -29.29 -4.61 -85.73
N GLY A 316 -28.93 -3.90 -86.79
CA GLY A 316 -28.66 -4.48 -88.11
C GLY A 316 -29.76 -4.18 -89.12
N THR A 317 -29.79 -4.95 -90.21
CA THR A 317 -30.76 -4.80 -91.29
C THR A 317 -31.47 -6.12 -91.47
N LEU A 318 -32.81 -6.12 -91.37
CA LEU A 318 -33.60 -7.32 -91.54
C LEU A 318 -33.52 -7.82 -92.99
N THR A 319 -33.08 -9.06 -93.15
CA THR A 319 -33.07 -9.80 -94.42
C THR A 319 -33.88 -11.10 -94.35
N GLY A 320 -34.40 -11.46 -93.17
CA GLY A 320 -35.27 -12.61 -92.95
C GLY A 320 -36.75 -12.32 -93.26
N THR A 321 -37.62 -13.29 -92.95
CA THR A 321 -39.06 -13.22 -93.26
C THR A 321 -39.94 -12.60 -92.17
N GLY A 322 -39.44 -12.48 -90.94
CA GLY A 322 -40.20 -11.95 -89.81
C GLY A 322 -39.82 -10.50 -89.52
N SER A 323 -40.81 -9.61 -89.38
CA SER A 323 -40.59 -8.17 -89.15
C SER A 323 -41.15 -7.67 -87.82
N ILE A 324 -40.53 -6.61 -87.30
CA ILE A 324 -41.09 -5.76 -86.25
C ILE A 324 -41.65 -4.51 -86.94
N ASP A 325 -42.90 -4.17 -86.66
CA ASP A 325 -43.55 -3.03 -87.31
C ASP A 325 -42.85 -1.72 -86.93
N GLY A 326 -42.47 -0.92 -87.94
CA GLY A 326 -41.80 0.38 -87.75
C GLY A 326 -40.29 0.33 -87.42
N TYR A 327 -39.68 -0.85 -87.30
CA TYR A 327 -38.24 -0.98 -87.03
C TYR A 327 -37.38 -0.30 -88.11
N SER A 328 -36.48 0.61 -87.70
CA SER A 328 -35.72 1.49 -88.61
C SER A 328 -34.24 1.69 -88.25
N GLY A 329 -33.74 1.02 -87.22
CA GLY A 329 -32.35 1.13 -86.76
C GLY A 329 -32.17 0.54 -85.36
N PRO A 330 -30.96 0.62 -84.76
CA PRO A 330 -30.71 0.10 -83.42
C PRO A 330 -31.73 0.61 -82.39
N ALA A 331 -32.60 -0.30 -81.95
CA ALA A 331 -33.73 0.00 -81.08
C ALA A 331 -33.67 -0.88 -79.83
N THR A 332 -33.94 -0.27 -78.67
CA THR A 332 -34.00 -0.98 -77.39
C THR A 332 -35.44 -1.21 -77.01
N TYR A 333 -35.80 -2.49 -76.92
CA TYR A 333 -37.07 -2.97 -76.40
C TYR A 333 -36.87 -3.53 -74.98
N TYR A 334 -37.95 -3.94 -74.34
CA TYR A 334 -37.94 -4.56 -73.01
C TYR A 334 -38.72 -5.88 -73.05
N ILE A 335 -38.18 -6.93 -72.42
CA ILE A 335 -38.89 -8.19 -72.22
C ILE A 335 -40.07 -7.96 -71.27
N VAL A 336 -41.27 -8.32 -71.69
CA VAL A 336 -42.52 -8.16 -70.90
C VAL A 336 -43.15 -9.50 -70.52
N ALA A 337 -42.85 -10.56 -71.26
CA ALA A 337 -43.10 -11.95 -70.88
C ALA A 337 -41.92 -12.83 -71.30
N THR A 338 -41.64 -13.92 -70.58
CA THR A 338 -40.58 -14.88 -70.95
C THR A 338 -40.74 -16.21 -70.23
N ASN A 339 -40.30 -17.32 -70.83
CA ASN A 339 -40.16 -18.62 -70.15
C ASN A 339 -38.84 -18.75 -69.35
N GLY A 340 -38.05 -17.68 -69.28
CA GLY A 340 -36.78 -17.64 -68.56
C GLY A 340 -35.55 -18.06 -69.36
N THR A 341 -35.67 -18.66 -70.56
CA THR A 341 -34.48 -19.22 -71.26
C THR A 341 -34.50 -19.16 -72.79
N THR A 342 -35.65 -19.35 -73.44
CA THR A 342 -35.75 -19.57 -74.90
C THR A 342 -36.91 -18.87 -75.60
N THR A 343 -37.86 -18.29 -74.85
CA THR A 343 -38.95 -17.49 -75.44
C THR A 343 -39.16 -16.20 -74.65
N PHE A 344 -39.56 -15.14 -75.35
CA PHE A 344 -39.84 -13.83 -74.76
C PHE A 344 -40.79 -13.00 -75.63
N GLN A 345 -41.46 -12.02 -75.04
CA GLN A 345 -42.22 -10.99 -75.74
C GLN A 345 -41.59 -9.62 -75.48
N LEU A 346 -41.63 -8.73 -76.48
CA LEU A 346 -41.00 -7.42 -76.42
C LEU A 346 -42.01 -6.26 -76.37
N SER A 347 -41.61 -5.17 -75.74
CA SER A 347 -42.34 -3.91 -75.64
C SER A 347 -41.39 -2.73 -75.84
N GLU A 348 -41.84 -1.66 -76.50
CA GLU A 348 -41.11 -0.37 -76.52
C GLU A 348 -41.17 0.35 -75.17
N SER A 349 -42.26 0.16 -74.41
CA SER A 349 -42.52 0.90 -73.17
C SER A 349 -42.17 0.14 -71.89
N GLY A 350 -41.90 -1.16 -71.99
CA GLY A 350 -41.68 -2.06 -70.85
C GLY A 350 -42.90 -2.36 -69.97
N HIS A 351 -44.08 -1.87 -70.32
CA HIS A 351 -45.31 -2.19 -69.58
C HIS A 351 -45.84 -3.57 -69.96
N LEU A 352 -46.17 -4.39 -68.96
CA LEU A 352 -46.55 -5.81 -69.09
C LEU A 352 -47.80 -6.04 -69.96
N ASP A 353 -48.66 -5.04 -70.10
CA ASP A 353 -49.88 -5.10 -70.91
C ASP A 353 -49.67 -4.60 -72.35
N THR A 354 -48.44 -4.26 -72.74
CA THR A 354 -48.10 -3.68 -74.06
C THR A 354 -47.02 -4.49 -74.77
N HIS A 355 -47.29 -4.89 -76.01
CA HIS A 355 -46.42 -5.74 -76.81
C HIS A 355 -46.23 -5.12 -78.20
N ILE A 356 -45.04 -5.28 -78.80
CA ILE A 356 -44.81 -4.83 -80.18
C ILE A 356 -45.59 -5.70 -81.17
N THR A 357 -46.11 -5.09 -82.23
CA THR A 357 -46.75 -5.84 -83.33
C THR A 357 -45.68 -6.35 -84.29
N THR A 358 -45.86 -7.58 -84.76
CA THR A 358 -44.85 -8.32 -85.52
C THR A 358 -45.47 -9.11 -86.67
N THR A 359 -44.63 -9.52 -87.61
CA THR A 359 -44.93 -10.57 -88.60
C THR A 359 -44.04 -11.77 -88.31
N ALA A 360 -44.62 -12.96 -88.22
CA ALA A 360 -43.90 -14.19 -87.90
C ALA A 360 -42.87 -14.58 -88.99
N GLY A 361 -41.69 -15.04 -88.59
CA GLY A 361 -40.62 -15.45 -89.51
C GLY A 361 -39.21 -15.34 -88.90
N THR A 362 -38.19 -15.50 -89.74
CA THR A 362 -36.78 -15.40 -89.31
C THR A 362 -36.34 -13.95 -89.17
N MET A 363 -35.48 -13.66 -88.19
CA MET A 363 -34.85 -12.34 -88.02
C MET A 363 -33.43 -12.29 -88.60
N ASP A 364 -33.21 -12.93 -89.74
CA ASP A 364 -31.89 -12.98 -90.37
C ASP A 364 -31.39 -11.56 -90.68
N GLY A 365 -30.09 -11.32 -90.51
CA GLY A 365 -29.47 -9.99 -90.66
C GLY A 365 -29.61 -9.06 -89.44
N LEU A 366 -30.42 -9.42 -88.44
CA LEU A 366 -30.50 -8.71 -87.16
C LEU A 366 -29.61 -9.37 -86.09
N THR A 367 -28.98 -8.52 -85.28
CA THR A 367 -28.26 -8.90 -84.05
C THR A 367 -29.10 -8.47 -82.86
N VAL A 368 -29.47 -9.44 -82.01
CA VAL A 368 -30.32 -9.27 -80.83
C VAL A 368 -29.48 -9.44 -79.57
N ILE A 369 -29.39 -8.40 -78.75
CA ILE A 369 -28.56 -8.39 -77.54
C ILE A 369 -29.44 -8.07 -76.33
N ALA A 370 -29.55 -9.00 -75.39
CA ALA A 370 -30.31 -8.86 -74.16
C ALA A 370 -29.39 -8.49 -72.98
N SER A 371 -29.72 -7.43 -72.23
CA SER A 371 -28.94 -6.97 -71.07
C SER A 371 -29.31 -7.79 -69.83
N THR A 372 -28.54 -8.83 -69.50
CA THR A 372 -28.80 -9.62 -68.28
C THR A 372 -28.27 -8.91 -67.04
N TYR A 373 -29.04 -8.97 -65.95
CA TYR A 373 -28.56 -8.60 -64.62
C TYR A 373 -27.39 -9.51 -64.19
N GLN A 374 -26.46 -8.99 -63.40
CA GLN A 374 -25.29 -9.77 -62.98
C GLN A 374 -25.68 -10.77 -61.89
N THR A 375 -25.60 -12.06 -62.20
CA THR A 375 -25.74 -13.15 -61.22
C THR A 375 -24.40 -13.59 -60.63
N THR A 376 -23.32 -13.59 -61.41
CA THR A 376 -22.02 -14.16 -61.03
C THR A 376 -21.02 -13.08 -60.61
N PHE A 377 -20.39 -13.28 -59.46
CA PHE A 377 -19.38 -12.39 -58.87
C PHE A 377 -18.16 -13.20 -58.47
N ASN A 378 -16.97 -12.76 -58.88
CA ASN A 378 -15.71 -13.43 -58.52
C ASN A 378 -15.30 -13.02 -57.11
N VAL A 379 -15.27 -13.97 -56.18
CA VAL A 379 -15.01 -13.76 -54.75
C VAL A 379 -14.23 -14.96 -54.24
N VAL A 380 -13.07 -14.74 -53.63
CA VAL A 380 -12.27 -15.82 -53.04
C VAL A 380 -12.75 -16.09 -51.61
N TYR A 381 -13.23 -17.31 -51.34
CA TYR A 381 -13.70 -17.74 -50.02
C TYR A 381 -13.35 -19.21 -49.79
N VAL A 382 -13.19 -19.63 -48.53
CA VAL A 382 -12.85 -21.02 -48.16
C VAL A 382 -14.09 -21.78 -47.70
N ASN A 383 -14.19 -23.07 -48.05
CA ASN A 383 -15.19 -24.01 -47.50
C ASN A 383 -16.66 -23.52 -47.48
N SER A 384 -17.09 -22.74 -48.49
CA SER A 384 -18.42 -22.11 -48.56
C SER A 384 -18.75 -21.09 -47.44
N ASN A 385 -17.75 -20.61 -46.70
CA ASN A 385 -17.89 -19.54 -45.71
C ASN A 385 -17.94 -18.16 -46.37
N VAL A 386 -19.07 -17.83 -46.98
CA VAL A 386 -19.35 -16.47 -47.45
C VAL A 386 -20.76 -16.02 -47.03
N ALA A 387 -20.84 -14.86 -46.40
CA ALA A 387 -22.09 -14.13 -46.27
C ALA A 387 -22.20 -13.10 -47.39
N VAL A 388 -23.36 -13.09 -48.04
CA VAL A 388 -23.69 -12.18 -49.14
C VAL A 388 -24.80 -11.27 -48.65
N TYR A 389 -24.67 -9.97 -48.89
CA TYR A 389 -25.69 -8.98 -48.59
C TYR A 389 -26.06 -8.22 -49.86
N LEU A 390 -27.34 -8.01 -50.09
CA LEU A 390 -27.90 -7.20 -51.16
C LEU A 390 -28.57 -5.98 -50.54
N ASN A 391 -28.07 -4.78 -50.81
CA ASN A 391 -28.55 -3.51 -50.21
C ASN A 391 -28.59 -3.56 -48.67
N GLY A 392 -27.61 -4.25 -48.05
CA GLY A 392 -27.53 -4.46 -46.61
C GLY A 392 -28.38 -5.61 -46.04
N ILE A 393 -29.24 -6.25 -46.85
CA ILE A 393 -30.03 -7.42 -46.43
C ILE A 393 -29.23 -8.70 -46.68
N LYS A 394 -29.04 -9.51 -45.62
CA LYS A 394 -28.33 -10.78 -45.71
C LYS A 394 -29.11 -11.82 -46.52
N LEU A 395 -28.51 -12.29 -47.61
CA LEU A 395 -29.00 -13.40 -48.41
C LEU A 395 -28.64 -14.75 -47.77
N VAL A 396 -29.35 -15.81 -48.15
CA VAL A 396 -29.12 -17.18 -47.70
C VAL A 396 -28.56 -18.06 -48.81
N GLY A 397 -27.44 -18.72 -48.50
CA GLY A 397 -26.74 -19.62 -49.40
C GLY A 397 -27.42 -20.98 -49.59
N ALA A 398 -26.63 -21.97 -49.99
CA ALA A 398 -27.09 -23.33 -50.31
C ALA A 398 -28.17 -23.39 -51.42
N GLY A 399 -28.11 -22.49 -52.40
CA GLY A 399 -28.98 -22.50 -53.58
C GLY A 399 -30.36 -21.88 -53.36
N ARG A 400 -30.59 -21.22 -52.21
CA ARG A 400 -31.84 -20.50 -51.94
C ARG A 400 -31.90 -19.12 -52.59
N ASP A 401 -30.97 -18.25 -52.19
CA ASP A 401 -30.86 -16.89 -52.69
C ASP A 401 -29.54 -16.75 -53.50
N PHE A 402 -28.51 -17.51 -53.12
CA PHE A 402 -27.27 -17.69 -53.88
C PHE A 402 -26.65 -19.09 -53.73
N THR A 403 -25.74 -19.42 -54.64
CA THR A 403 -24.85 -20.60 -54.61
C THR A 403 -23.39 -20.14 -54.54
N ALA A 404 -22.58 -20.78 -53.71
CA ALA A 404 -21.14 -20.53 -53.55
C ALA A 404 -20.43 -21.84 -53.19
N ASN A 405 -20.01 -22.62 -54.19
CA ASN A 405 -19.50 -23.99 -54.05
C ASN A 405 -18.10 -24.26 -54.65
N ASP A 406 -17.49 -23.29 -55.34
CA ASP A 406 -16.23 -23.47 -56.08
C ASP A 406 -15.00 -22.75 -55.46
N GLN A 407 -15.20 -21.99 -54.38
CA GLN A 407 -14.21 -21.15 -53.66
C GLN A 407 -13.74 -19.89 -54.43
N ALA A 408 -14.37 -19.59 -55.57
CA ALA A 408 -13.96 -18.53 -56.48
C ALA A 408 -15.12 -17.65 -56.99
N THR A 409 -16.36 -18.13 -56.95
CA THR A 409 -17.54 -17.40 -57.42
C THR A 409 -18.74 -17.49 -56.47
N VAL A 410 -19.50 -16.41 -56.42
CA VAL A 410 -20.85 -16.39 -55.85
C VAL A 410 -21.83 -16.16 -56.99
N VAL A 411 -22.83 -17.04 -57.12
CA VAL A 411 -23.88 -16.96 -58.13
C VAL A 411 -25.22 -16.71 -57.44
N LEU A 412 -25.79 -15.52 -57.64
CA LEU A 412 -27.15 -15.21 -57.19
C LEU A 412 -28.19 -15.93 -58.06
N ASN A 413 -29.28 -16.37 -57.44
CA ASN A 413 -30.42 -16.96 -58.16
C ASN A 413 -31.20 -15.90 -58.95
N ASN A 414 -31.29 -14.69 -58.41
CA ASN A 414 -31.84 -13.51 -59.08
C ASN A 414 -30.67 -12.54 -59.36
N GLY A 415 -30.49 -12.14 -60.61
CA GLY A 415 -29.42 -11.21 -60.97
C GLY A 415 -29.68 -9.82 -60.40
N ALA A 416 -28.61 -9.15 -59.99
CA ALA A 416 -28.68 -7.82 -59.39
C ALA A 416 -28.54 -6.69 -60.42
N THR A 417 -29.22 -5.58 -60.15
CA THR A 417 -29.33 -4.38 -60.97
C THR A 417 -28.14 -3.43 -60.72
N PRO A 418 -27.83 -2.50 -61.64
CA PRO A 418 -26.76 -1.51 -61.42
C PRO A 418 -26.98 -0.55 -60.24
N THR A 419 -28.20 -0.49 -59.71
CA THR A 419 -28.55 0.29 -58.50
C THR A 419 -28.34 -0.49 -57.20
N ASP A 420 -28.13 -1.81 -57.28
CA ASP A 420 -27.89 -2.63 -56.11
C ASP A 420 -26.43 -2.50 -55.63
N VAL A 421 -26.24 -2.66 -54.32
CA VAL A 421 -24.92 -2.79 -53.69
C VAL A 421 -24.82 -4.20 -53.14
N ILE A 422 -23.84 -4.97 -53.62
CA ILE A 422 -23.56 -6.30 -53.09
C ILE A 422 -22.30 -6.27 -52.26
N GLN A 423 -22.39 -6.84 -51.06
CA GLN A 423 -21.30 -6.94 -50.10
C GLN A 423 -21.05 -8.42 -49.82
N PHE A 424 -19.79 -8.82 -49.98
CA PHE A 424 -19.30 -10.15 -49.67
C PHE A 424 -18.42 -10.09 -48.42
N VAL A 425 -18.75 -10.91 -47.43
CA VAL A 425 -17.96 -11.09 -46.20
C VAL A 425 -17.54 -12.56 -46.16
N THR A 426 -16.24 -12.82 -46.26
CA THR A 426 -15.68 -14.19 -46.34
C THR A 426 -15.00 -14.55 -45.01
N TYR A 427 -15.18 -15.79 -44.53
CA TYR A 427 -14.73 -16.22 -43.19
C TYR A 427 -13.77 -17.43 -43.18
#